data_AF-B7S345-F1
#
_entry.id   AF-B7S345-F1
#
_cell.length_a   1.000
_cell.length_b   1.000
_cell.length_c   1.000
_cell.angle_alpha   90.00
_cell.angle_beta   90.00
_cell.angle_gamma   90.00
#
_symmetry.space_group_name_H-M   'P 1'
#
loop_
_entity.id
_entity.type
_entity.pdbx_description
1 polymer ?
#
loop_
_entity_poly.entity_id
_entity_poly.type
_entity_poly.pdbx_seq_one_letter_code
_entity_poly.pdbx_strand_id
1 'polypeptide(L)'
;MSFIKIAAFTALATISATSFAAKPTSIVFDSNGETAEGTDFAAYMVKCSNGKKVPLTAWDSRKKWCVGDAGSEQCEKKQIKAAKAACKAS
;
A
#
# COMPACT_ATOMS: atom_id res chain seq x y z
N MET A 1 16.16 -40.34 -34.28
CA MET A 1 16.82 -40.14 -32.98
C MET A 1 17.44 -38.74 -32.98
N SER A 2 17.33 -37.83 -32.02
CA SER A 2 16.46 -37.70 -30.85
C SER A 2 16.57 -36.23 -30.34
N PHE A 3 16.69 -35.23 -31.23
CA PHE A 3 17.17 -33.90 -30.83
C PHE A 3 16.29 -32.69 -31.20
N ILE A 4 15.27 -32.85 -32.04
CA ILE A 4 14.43 -31.71 -32.49
C ILE A 4 13.16 -31.51 -31.64
N LYS A 5 12.78 -32.47 -30.80
CA LYS A 5 11.53 -32.40 -30.01
C LYS A 5 11.66 -31.76 -28.63
N ILE A 6 12.85 -31.30 -28.23
CA ILE A 6 13.12 -30.86 -26.84
C ILE A 6 13.13 -29.32 -26.70
N ALA A 7 13.09 -28.55 -27.79
CA ALA A 7 13.23 -27.09 -27.74
C ALA A 7 11.95 -26.31 -27.37
N ALA A 8 10.78 -26.95 -27.28
CA ALA A 8 9.48 -26.26 -27.16
C ALA A 8 8.86 -26.25 -25.74
N PHE A 9 9.54 -26.76 -24.71
CA PHE A 9 8.97 -26.91 -23.37
C PHE A 9 9.52 -25.99 -22.27
N THR A 10 10.55 -25.18 -22.55
CA THR A 10 11.21 -24.37 -21.50
C THR A 10 10.77 -22.90 -21.45
N ALA A 11 9.85 -22.45 -22.31
CA ALA A 11 9.46 -21.04 -22.40
C ALA A 11 8.32 -20.59 -21.48
N LEU A 12 7.73 -21.46 -20.65
CA LEU A 12 6.53 -21.13 -19.83
C LEU A 12 6.76 -21.06 -18.31
N ALA A 13 8.02 -21.02 -17.85
CA ALA A 13 8.32 -20.87 -16.43
C ALA A 13 8.54 -19.40 -16.00
N THR A 14 8.10 -18.43 -16.80
CA THR A 14 8.21 -17.02 -16.40
C THR A 14 7.04 -16.62 -15.52
N ILE A 15 7.32 -16.65 -14.22
CA ILE A 15 6.80 -15.72 -13.22
C ILE A 15 5.33 -15.91 -12.90
N SER A 16 5.04 -16.94 -12.10
CA SER A 16 3.94 -16.88 -11.13
C SER A 16 4.28 -15.83 -10.06
N ALA A 17 4.27 -14.56 -10.44
CA ALA A 17 4.14 -13.46 -9.49
C ALA A 17 2.74 -13.60 -8.90
N THR A 18 2.68 -14.38 -7.84
CA THR A 18 1.51 -14.53 -7.00
C THR A 18 0.96 -13.15 -6.70
N SER A 19 -0.19 -12.85 -7.28
CA SER A 19 -0.97 -11.63 -7.04
C SER A 19 -1.54 -11.69 -5.61
N PHE A 20 -0.66 -11.66 -4.62
CA PHE A 20 -1.04 -11.43 -3.24
C PHE A 20 -1.37 -9.95 -3.14
N ALA A 21 -2.66 -9.63 -2.93
CA ALA A 21 -3.09 -8.29 -2.58
C ALA A 21 -2.12 -7.71 -1.53
N ALA A 22 -1.44 -6.62 -1.87
CA ALA A 22 -0.33 -6.15 -1.06
C ALA A 22 -0.82 -5.84 0.36
N LYS A 23 -0.17 -6.43 1.35
CA LYS A 23 -0.53 -6.28 2.75
C LYS A 23 0.36 -5.22 3.40
N PRO A 24 -0.15 -4.42 4.34
CA PRO A 24 0.70 -3.52 5.12
C PRO A 24 1.61 -4.36 6.02
N THR A 25 2.92 -4.12 5.91
CA THR A 25 3.97 -4.80 6.68
C THR A 25 4.48 -3.95 7.83
N SER A 26 4.48 -2.63 7.65
CA SER A 26 4.91 -1.66 8.65
C SER A 26 4.16 -0.34 8.42
N ILE A 27 3.82 0.36 9.49
CA ILE A 27 3.23 1.69 9.46
C ILE A 27 4.07 2.55 10.39
N VAL A 28 4.77 3.53 9.82
CA VAL A 28 5.72 4.38 10.54
C VAL A 28 5.19 5.81 10.54
N PHE A 29 5.27 6.47 11.69
CA PHE A 29 4.98 7.89 11.77
C PHE A 29 6.04 8.68 10.99
N ASP A 30 5.59 9.62 10.17
CA ASP A 30 6.46 10.42 9.33
C ASP A 30 6.61 11.83 9.91
N SER A 31 5.49 12.56 10.02
CA SER A 31 5.47 13.95 10.48
C SER A 31 4.07 14.36 10.95
N ASN A 32 3.95 15.52 11.61
CA ASN A 32 2.66 16.19 11.79
C ASN A 32 2.56 17.31 10.75
N GLY A 33 1.37 17.49 10.19
CA GLY A 33 1.05 18.56 9.26
C GLY A 33 -0.23 19.27 9.69
N GLU A 34 -0.44 20.44 9.11
CA GLU A 34 -1.66 21.23 9.28
C GLU A 34 -2.23 21.47 7.88
N THR A 35 -3.54 21.33 7.71
CA THR A 35 -4.18 21.69 6.44
C THR A 35 -4.24 23.20 6.27
N ALA A 36 -4.47 23.67 5.04
CA ALA A 36 -4.73 25.10 4.79
C ALA A 36 -5.94 25.65 5.57
N GLU A 37 -6.81 24.77 6.08
CA GLU A 37 -7.97 25.08 6.90
C GLU A 37 -7.66 25.08 8.41
N GLY A 38 -6.40 24.89 8.81
CA GLY A 38 -5.97 24.86 10.21
C GLY A 38 -6.28 23.55 10.94
N THR A 39 -6.52 22.46 10.22
CA THR A 39 -6.77 21.15 10.83
C THR A 39 -5.48 20.35 10.95
N ASP A 40 -5.09 20.02 12.17
CA ASP A 40 -3.93 19.17 12.43
C ASP A 40 -4.17 17.73 11.97
N PHE A 41 -3.17 17.16 11.31
CA PHE A 41 -3.11 15.75 10.96
C PHE A 41 -1.72 15.17 11.19
N ALA A 42 -1.67 13.86 11.41
CA ALA A 42 -0.42 13.13 11.52
C ALA A 42 -0.21 12.31 10.23
N ALA A 43 0.91 12.55 9.55
CA ALA A 43 1.34 11.78 8.39
C ALA A 43 2.06 10.50 8.81
N TYR A 44 1.75 9.41 8.12
CA TYR A 44 2.33 8.09 8.30
C TYR A 44 2.72 7.53 6.93
N MET A 45 3.74 6.69 6.93
CA MET A 45 4.18 5.93 5.77
C MET A 45 3.92 4.44 6.00
N VAL A 46 3.11 3.84 5.12
CA VAL A 46 2.80 2.43 5.14
C VAL A 46 3.70 1.71 4.14
N LYS A 47 4.48 0.73 4.61
CA LYS A 47 5.24 -0.17 3.76
C LYS A 47 4.40 -1.38 3.40
N CYS A 48 4.17 -1.59 2.12
CA CYS A 48 3.39 -2.70 1.60
C CYS A 48 4.31 -3.89 1.26
N SER A 49 3.75 -5.10 1.28
CA SER A 49 4.50 -6.34 1.02
C SER A 49 5.04 -6.46 -0.41
N ASN A 50 4.54 -5.64 -1.34
CA ASN A 50 5.05 -5.47 -2.70
C ASN A 50 6.27 -4.53 -2.77
N GLY A 51 6.78 -4.04 -1.63
CA GLY A 51 7.91 -3.12 -1.56
C GLY A 51 7.54 -1.64 -1.74
N LYS A 52 6.29 -1.32 -2.11
CA LYS A 52 5.82 0.07 -2.25
C LYS A 52 5.60 0.71 -0.88
N LYS A 53 5.82 2.02 -0.82
CA LYS A 53 5.48 2.85 0.35
C LYS A 53 4.36 3.78 -0.05
N VAL A 54 3.32 3.85 0.76
CA VAL A 54 2.15 4.70 0.52
C VAL A 54 1.91 5.64 1.70
N PRO A 55 1.60 6.92 1.44
CA PRO A 55 1.27 7.87 2.49
C PRO A 55 -0.13 7.58 3.07
N LEU A 56 -0.26 7.83 4.36
CA LEU A 56 -1.47 7.64 5.15
C LEU A 56 -1.58 8.76 6.18
N THR A 57 -2.70 9.47 6.23
CA THR A 57 -2.92 10.53 7.22
C THR A 57 -3.86 10.08 8.32
N ALA A 58 -3.59 10.52 9.55
CA ALA A 58 -4.44 10.29 10.71
C ALA A 58 -4.97 11.62 11.26
N TRP A 59 -6.27 11.62 11.56
CA TRP A 59 -7.07 12.77 11.94
C TRP A 59 -7.82 12.50 13.24
N ASP A 60 -8.36 13.55 13.86
CA ASP A 60 -9.18 13.46 15.07
C ASP A 60 -8.51 12.63 16.18
N SER A 61 -7.23 12.88 16.46
CA SER A 61 -6.45 12.08 17.42
C SER A 61 -6.39 10.58 17.07
N ARG A 62 -6.16 10.23 15.80
CA ARG A 62 -6.10 8.85 15.25
C ARG A 62 -7.43 8.10 15.25
N LYS A 63 -8.56 8.80 15.33
CA LYS A 63 -9.91 8.21 15.20
C LYS A 63 -10.34 8.05 13.74
N LYS A 64 -9.72 8.80 12.83
CA LYS A 64 -9.98 8.76 11.39
C LYS A 64 -8.65 8.64 10.64
N TRP A 65 -8.61 7.76 9.67
CA TRP A 65 -7.41 7.43 8.89
C TRP A 65 -7.73 7.51 7.41
N CYS A 66 -7.02 8.33 6.65
CA CYS A 66 -7.30 8.55 5.24
C CYS A 66 -6.08 8.13 4.40
N VAL A 67 -6.35 7.50 3.25
CA VAL A 67 -5.32 7.01 2.32
C VAL A 67 -4.83 8.15 1.44
N GLY A 68 -3.55 8.50 1.48
CA GLY A 68 -3.02 9.66 0.76
C GLY A 68 -2.90 10.91 1.63
N ASP A 69 -3.02 12.07 0.99
CA ASP A 69 -2.76 13.38 1.59
C ASP A 69 -4.02 13.99 2.23
N ALA A 70 -3.90 15.26 2.64
CA ALA A 70 -4.92 16.03 3.34
C ALA A 70 -6.34 16.01 2.71
N GLY A 71 -6.41 15.91 1.37
CA GLY A 71 -7.65 15.95 0.59
C GLY A 71 -8.27 14.58 0.29
N SER A 72 -7.79 13.50 0.90
CA SER A 72 -8.22 12.16 0.52
C SER A 72 -9.63 11.81 1.00
N GLU A 73 -10.47 11.35 0.08
CA GLU A 73 -11.86 10.95 0.35
C GLU A 73 -11.99 9.52 0.89
N GLN A 74 -10.95 8.70 0.74
CA GLN A 74 -10.93 7.31 1.20
C GLN A 74 -10.46 7.24 2.66
N CYS A 75 -11.40 7.50 3.56
CA CYS A 75 -11.18 7.47 4.99
C CYS A 75 -11.83 6.26 5.68
N GLU A 76 -11.12 5.73 6.66
CA GLU A 76 -11.51 4.58 7.46
C GLU A 76 -11.38 4.91 8.94
N LYS A 77 -12.21 4.27 9.78
CA LYS A 77 -12.15 4.46 11.23
C LYS A 77 -10.99 3.71 11.89
N LYS A 78 -10.40 2.74 11.19
CA LYS A 78 -9.34 1.87 11.73
C LYS A 78 -8.07 2.00 10.89
N GLN A 79 -6.93 2.27 11.54
CA GLN A 79 -5.60 2.35 10.94
C GLN A 79 -5.30 1.18 9.99
N ILE A 80 -5.48 -0.06 10.46
CA ILE A 80 -5.17 -1.26 9.69
C ILE A 80 -6.07 -1.40 8.46
N LYS A 81 -7.32 -0.92 8.51
CA LYS A 81 -8.21 -0.92 7.34
C LYS A 81 -7.73 0.08 6.30
N ALA A 82 -7.40 1.30 6.72
CA ALA A 82 -6.87 2.33 5.85
C ALA A 82 -5.55 1.88 5.20
N ALA A 83 -4.63 1.32 5.98
CA ALA A 83 -3.36 0.80 5.48
C ALA A 83 -3.53 -0.38 4.50
N LYS A 84 -4.50 -1.27 4.74
CA LYS A 84 -4.85 -2.33 3.78
C LYS A 84 -5.44 -1.76 2.49
N ALA A 85 -6.32 -0.77 2.58
CA ALA A 85 -6.88 -0.10 1.41
C ALA A 85 -5.78 0.60 0.60
N ALA A 86 -4.88 1.33 1.29
CA ALA A 86 -3.73 1.99 0.69
C ALA A 86 -2.82 1.00 -0.06
N CYS A 87 -2.45 -0.13 0.58
CA CYS A 87 -1.63 -1.14 -0.08
C CYS A 87 -2.38 -1.87 -1.21
N LYS A 88 -3.69 -2.07 -1.10
CA LYS A 88 -4.49 -2.69 -2.17
C LYS A 88 -4.59 -1.79 -3.41
N ALA A 89 -4.59 -0.47 -3.21
CA ALA A 89 -4.62 0.52 -4.29
C ALA A 89 -3.23 0.82 -4.89
N SER A 90 -2.15 0.25 -4.32
CA SER A 90 -0.76 0.63 -4.61
C SER A 90 -0.08 -0.02 -5.80
#